data_AF-A0A3C1LRV6-F1
#
_entry.id   AF-A0A3C1LRV6-F1
#
_cell.length_a   1.000
_cell.length_b   1.000
_cell.length_c   1.000
_cell.angle_alpha   90.00
_cell.angle_beta   90.00
_cell.angle_gamma   90.00
#
_symmetry.space_group_name_H-M   'P 1'
#
loop_
_entity.id
_entity.type
_entity.pdbx_description
1 polymer ?
#
loop_
_entity_poly.entity_id
_entity_poly.type
_entity_poly.pdbx_seq_one_letter_code
_entity_poly.pdbx_strand_id
1 'polypeptide(L)'
;MRKKTIFIICAIIIGLCLTSSCSITRKVSVTDGLRMELLPASAITEPIDAYQLMDGTIPGYGEAVLDSYLVADGNGIEMYLFAPTGQTIAVVRYDGEKASMESEFIPYGEMAAAYMVFDIQMCYSDAKAIVDSGLEVTETLGEERDRIISYKGEILYKIRYVGNTCTLENIQRAYSYTLETLE
;
A
#
# COMPACT_ATOMS: atom_id res chain seq x y z
N MET A 1 50.41 3.80 37.94
CA MET A 1 49.63 2.71 37.31
C MET A 1 48.13 2.96 37.60
N ARG A 2 47.44 3.92 36.97
CA ARG A 2 46.71 3.81 35.69
C ARG A 2 45.84 2.55 35.52
N LYS A 3 44.76 2.37 36.31
CA LYS A 3 43.68 1.38 36.05
C LYS A 3 42.30 1.72 36.67
N LYS A 4 41.85 2.99 36.70
CA LYS A 4 40.49 3.31 37.22
C LYS A 4 39.60 4.21 36.36
N THR A 5 40.09 4.77 35.25
CA THR A 5 39.31 5.71 34.43
C THR A 5 38.58 5.07 33.23
N ILE A 6 38.81 3.77 32.95
CA ILE A 6 38.22 3.10 31.78
C ILE A 6 36.79 2.59 32.02
N PHE A 7 36.35 2.45 33.27
CA PHE A 7 35.05 1.84 33.58
C PHE A 7 33.83 2.78 33.45
N ILE A 8 34.04 4.10 33.37
CA ILE A 8 32.95 5.09 33.32
C ILE A 8 32.51 5.38 31.86
N ILE A 9 33.36 5.13 30.87
CA ILE A 9 33.03 5.40 29.46
C ILE A 9 32.12 4.30 28.86
N CYS A 10 32.23 3.05 29.34
CA CYS A 10 31.32 1.97 28.90
C CYS A 10 29.89 2.11 29.44
N ALA A 11 29.66 2.85 30.53
CA ALA A 11 28.31 3.05 31.07
C ALA A 11 27.50 4.13 30.33
N ILE A 12 28.17 5.04 29.61
CA ILE A 12 27.50 6.14 28.88
C ILE A 12 27.03 5.69 27.49
N ILE A 13 27.64 4.66 26.90
CA ILE A 13 27.29 4.18 25.54
C ILE A 13 26.04 3.27 25.54
N ILE A 14 25.68 2.67 26.68
CA ILE A 14 24.52 1.77 26.78
C ILE A 14 23.21 2.56 26.99
N GLY A 15 23.28 3.85 27.32
CA GLY A 15 22.11 4.71 27.57
C GLY A 15 21.49 5.39 26.34
N LEU A 16 22.05 5.20 25.14
CA LEU A 16 21.57 5.85 23.90
C LEU A 16 20.89 4.88 22.91
N CYS A 17 20.66 3.63 23.32
CA CYS A 17 20.02 2.60 22.49
C CYS A 17 18.63 2.21 23.03
N LEU A 18 17.90 3.17 23.58
CA LEU A 18 16.50 3.03 23.93
C LEU A 18 15.74 4.10 23.15
N THR A 19 14.76 3.64 22.37
CA THR A 19 13.86 4.39 21.47
C THR A 19 14.47 4.91 20.17
N SER A 20 15.00 3.99 19.37
CA SER A 20 14.69 4.02 17.94
C SER A 20 14.20 2.63 17.59
N SER A 21 12.92 2.37 17.89
CA SER A 21 12.16 1.41 17.10
C SER A 21 12.19 1.97 15.68
N CYS A 22 13.24 1.61 14.93
CA CYS A 22 13.28 1.74 13.50
C CYS A 22 12.26 0.71 13.00
N SER A 23 10.97 1.09 13.08
CA SER A 23 9.95 0.52 12.25
C SER A 23 10.44 0.79 10.84
N ILE A 24 10.92 -0.26 10.18
CA ILE A 24 11.25 -0.19 8.77
C ILE A 24 9.90 -0.19 8.06
N THR A 25 9.19 0.94 8.11
CA THR A 25 8.12 1.28 7.16
C THR A 25 8.79 1.24 5.79
N ARG A 26 8.61 0.12 5.09
CA ARG A 26 9.31 -0.09 3.82
C ARG A 26 8.82 0.93 2.82
N LYS A 27 9.75 1.77 2.37
CA LYS A 27 9.49 2.77 1.35
C LYS A 27 9.18 2.09 0.03
N VAL A 28 8.06 2.43 -0.57
CA VAL A 28 7.67 2.03 -1.92
C VAL A 28 8.37 2.95 -2.90
N SER A 29 9.05 2.39 -3.90
CA SER A 29 9.64 3.20 -4.97
C SER A 29 8.52 3.56 -5.93
N VAL A 30 8.05 4.80 -5.93
CA VAL A 30 6.93 5.20 -6.79
C VAL A 30 7.45 5.47 -8.21
N THR A 31 8.61 6.13 -8.30
CA THR A 31 9.41 6.33 -9.53
C THR A 31 10.90 6.06 -9.25
N ASP A 32 11.77 6.18 -10.25
CA ASP A 32 13.22 6.05 -10.09
C ASP A 32 13.83 7.07 -9.10
N GLY A 33 13.18 8.22 -8.92
CA GLY A 33 13.64 9.31 -8.06
C GLY A 33 12.79 9.54 -6.80
N LEU A 34 11.72 8.78 -6.60
CA LEU A 34 10.78 8.97 -5.50
C LEU A 34 10.55 7.67 -4.74
N ARG A 35 10.84 7.71 -3.44
CA ARG A 35 10.51 6.66 -2.49
C ARG A 35 9.62 7.22 -1.40
N MET A 36 8.50 6.56 -1.15
CA MET A 36 7.47 7.03 -0.23
C MET A 36 7.20 5.99 0.84
N GLU A 37 6.94 6.46 2.05
CA GLU A 37 6.39 5.60 3.09
C GLU A 37 4.91 5.34 2.79
N LEU A 38 4.40 4.19 3.26
CA LEU A 38 2.98 3.91 3.23
C LEU A 38 2.26 4.97 4.07
N LEU A 39 1.07 5.37 3.64
CA LEU A 39 0.24 6.29 4.42
C LEU A 39 -0.19 5.61 5.72
N PRO A 40 -0.37 6.35 6.83
CA PRO A 40 -0.94 5.77 8.04
C PRO A 40 -2.32 5.18 7.74
N ALA A 41 -2.71 4.09 8.42
CA ALA A 41 -4.02 3.45 8.21
C ALA A 41 -5.19 4.43 8.37
N SER A 42 -5.06 5.40 9.27
CA SER A 42 -6.02 6.50 9.48
C SER A 42 -6.27 7.39 8.24
N ALA A 43 -5.49 7.25 7.17
CA ALA A 43 -5.74 7.91 5.90
C ALA A 43 -6.96 7.34 5.15
N ILE A 44 -7.37 6.11 5.47
CA ILE A 44 -8.62 5.51 4.96
C ILE A 44 -9.75 5.97 5.87
N THR A 45 -10.52 6.94 5.38
CA THR A 45 -11.59 7.60 6.15
C THR A 45 -12.94 6.91 6.02
N GLU A 46 -13.17 6.22 4.90
CA GLU A 46 -14.36 5.41 4.64
C GLU A 46 -13.97 3.93 4.76
N PRO A 47 -14.44 3.22 5.80
CA PRO A 47 -14.13 1.81 5.98
C PRO A 47 -14.67 0.96 4.83
N ILE A 48 -13.89 -0.03 4.44
CA ILE A 48 -14.21 -1.01 3.42
C ILE A 48 -14.27 -2.37 4.10
N ASP A 49 -15.34 -3.10 3.81
CA ASP A 49 -15.54 -4.49 4.17
C ASP A 49 -16.35 -5.09 3.02
N ALA A 50 -15.63 -5.67 2.05
CA ALA A 50 -16.22 -5.97 0.75
C ALA A 50 -15.59 -7.19 0.09
N TYR A 51 -16.45 -8.03 -0.48
CA TYR A 51 -16.04 -9.01 -1.47
C TYR A 51 -15.92 -8.33 -2.83
N GLN A 52 -14.86 -8.61 -3.57
CA GLN A 52 -14.55 -7.93 -4.82
C GLN A 52 -14.05 -8.91 -5.88
N LEU A 53 -14.49 -8.70 -7.11
CA LEU A 53 -13.85 -9.28 -8.27
C LEU A 53 -12.69 -8.37 -8.71
N MET A 54 -11.47 -8.90 -8.70
CA MET A 54 -10.27 -8.21 -9.14
C MET A 54 -9.89 -8.69 -10.54
N ASP A 55 -9.96 -7.81 -11.53
CA ASP A 55 -9.48 -8.04 -12.89
C ASP A 55 -8.21 -7.21 -13.15
N GLY A 56 -7.07 -7.87 -13.24
CA GLY A 56 -5.76 -7.24 -13.42
C GLY A 56 -5.15 -7.51 -14.78
N THR A 57 -4.58 -6.48 -15.42
CA THR A 57 -3.78 -6.60 -16.63
C THR A 57 -2.33 -6.23 -16.31
N ILE A 58 -1.41 -7.17 -16.51
CA ILE A 58 0.02 -6.98 -16.23
C ILE A 58 0.84 -7.26 -17.50
N PRO A 59 1.69 -6.32 -17.96
CA PRO A 59 2.55 -6.53 -19.12
C PRO A 59 3.40 -7.79 -18.99
N GLY A 60 3.35 -8.65 -20.02
CA GLY A 60 4.09 -9.91 -20.05
C GLY A 60 3.45 -11.08 -19.30
N TYR A 61 2.41 -10.84 -18.49
CA TYR A 61 1.66 -11.88 -17.77
C TYR A 61 0.21 -12.03 -18.26
N GLY A 62 -0.34 -11.00 -18.91
CA GLY A 62 -1.68 -11.00 -19.47
C GLY A 62 -2.74 -10.53 -18.47
N GLU A 63 -3.96 -10.98 -18.68
CA GLU A 63 -5.12 -10.70 -17.82
C GLU A 63 -5.27 -11.79 -16.76
N ALA A 64 -5.64 -11.39 -15.55
CA ALA A 64 -5.87 -12.26 -14.42
C ALA A 64 -7.11 -11.80 -13.66
N VAL A 65 -8.09 -12.69 -13.50
CA VAL A 65 -9.30 -12.44 -12.72
C VAL A 65 -9.23 -13.28 -11.45
N LEU A 66 -9.37 -12.62 -10.30
CA LEU A 66 -9.29 -13.21 -8.98
C LEU A 66 -10.46 -12.74 -8.13
N ASP A 67 -11.01 -13.66 -7.35
CA ASP A 67 -11.88 -13.32 -6.24
C ASP A 67 -11.04 -12.75 -5.09
N SER A 68 -11.55 -11.72 -4.42
CA SER A 68 -10.88 -11.10 -3.30
C SER A 68 -11.84 -10.62 -2.22
N TYR A 69 -11.33 -10.47 -1.00
CA TYR A 69 -12.07 -9.87 0.11
C TYR A 69 -11.16 -8.83 0.78
N LEU A 70 -11.61 -7.59 0.80
CA LEU A 70 -10.86 -6.43 1.28
C LEU A 70 -11.54 -5.88 2.53
N VAL A 71 -10.75 -5.80 3.61
CA VAL A 71 -11.05 -5.02 4.80
C VAL A 71 -10.03 -3.90 4.90
N ALA A 72 -10.48 -2.65 4.93
CA ALA A 72 -9.59 -1.51 5.05
C ALA A 72 -10.23 -0.39 5.85
N ASP A 73 -9.58 0.06 6.92
CA ASP A 73 -10.09 1.09 7.81
C ASP A 73 -8.93 1.86 8.49
N GLY A 74 -9.28 2.68 9.48
CA GLY A 74 -8.29 3.44 10.26
C GLY A 74 -7.30 2.60 11.08
N ASN A 75 -7.50 1.29 11.19
CA ASN A 75 -6.64 0.36 11.91
C ASN A 75 -5.68 -0.40 10.99
N GLY A 76 -6.07 -0.65 9.73
CA GLY A 76 -5.22 -1.37 8.80
C GLY A 76 -5.87 -1.72 7.48
N ILE A 77 -5.15 -2.51 6.69
CA ILE A 77 -5.62 -3.13 5.45
C ILE A 77 -5.38 -4.63 5.56
N GLU A 78 -6.38 -5.43 5.23
CA GLU A 78 -6.27 -6.87 5.04
C GLU A 78 -6.99 -7.25 3.74
N MET A 79 -6.29 -7.89 2.81
CA MET A 79 -6.83 -8.36 1.54
C MET A 79 -6.55 -9.85 1.38
N TYR A 80 -7.62 -10.61 1.23
CA TYR A 80 -7.56 -12.02 0.87
C TYR A 80 -7.71 -12.15 -0.64
N LEU A 81 -6.84 -12.94 -1.25
CA LEU A 81 -6.94 -13.35 -2.65
C LEU A 81 -7.30 -14.83 -2.71
N PHE A 82 -8.27 -15.19 -3.53
CA PHE A 82 -8.75 -16.56 -3.68
C PHE A 82 -8.48 -17.10 -5.07
N ALA A 83 -8.13 -18.38 -5.15
CA ALA A 83 -8.20 -19.14 -6.38
C ALA A 83 -9.67 -19.36 -6.78
N PRO A 84 -9.95 -19.68 -8.06
CA PRO A 84 -11.30 -20.05 -8.50
C PRO A 84 -11.93 -21.24 -7.77
N THR A 85 -11.11 -22.03 -7.05
CA THR A 85 -11.56 -23.14 -6.20
C THR A 85 -11.98 -22.70 -4.79
N GLY A 86 -11.87 -21.42 -4.46
CA GLY A 86 -12.15 -20.85 -3.14
C GLY A 86 -10.98 -20.96 -2.14
N GLN A 87 -9.85 -21.55 -2.54
CA GLN A 87 -8.67 -21.60 -1.69
C GLN A 87 -7.99 -20.22 -1.62
N THR A 88 -7.63 -19.76 -0.44
CA THR A 88 -6.79 -18.56 -0.28
C THR A 88 -5.42 -18.79 -0.89
N ILE A 89 -5.05 -17.97 -1.87
CA ILE A 89 -3.73 -18.01 -2.53
C ILE A 89 -2.74 -17.04 -1.90
N ALA A 90 -3.23 -15.92 -1.37
CA ALA A 90 -2.42 -14.93 -0.69
C ALA A 90 -3.27 -14.10 0.27
N VAL A 91 -2.64 -13.62 1.34
CA VAL A 91 -3.20 -12.62 2.23
C VAL A 91 -2.21 -11.47 2.35
N VAL A 92 -2.65 -10.26 2.04
CA VAL A 92 -1.89 -9.02 2.19
C VAL A 92 -2.38 -8.29 3.41
N ARG A 93 -1.46 -7.83 4.27
CA ARG A 93 -1.77 -7.11 5.51
C ARG A 93 -0.95 -5.85 5.63
N TYR A 94 -1.55 -4.83 6.24
CA TYR A 94 -0.91 -3.63 6.72
C TYR A 94 -1.53 -3.21 8.06
N ASP A 95 -0.70 -3.07 9.10
CA ASP A 95 -1.14 -2.75 10.47
C ASP A 95 -0.93 -1.27 10.84
N GLY A 96 -0.66 -0.40 9.86
CA GLY A 96 -0.27 0.99 10.09
C GLY A 96 1.25 1.21 10.17
N GLU A 97 2.05 0.16 10.35
CA GLU A 97 3.50 0.25 10.37
C GLU A 97 4.17 -0.65 9.33
N LYS A 98 3.69 -1.88 9.16
CA LYS A 98 4.32 -2.91 8.35
C LYS A 98 3.35 -3.53 7.36
N ALA A 99 3.78 -3.59 6.11
CA ALA A 99 3.14 -4.43 5.09
C ALA A 99 3.73 -5.84 5.09
N SER A 100 2.88 -6.85 5.00
CA SER A 100 3.27 -8.26 4.90
C SER A 100 2.33 -9.03 3.99
N MET A 101 2.85 -10.08 3.36
CA MET A 101 2.09 -11.01 2.54
C MET A 101 2.42 -12.44 2.96
N GLU A 102 1.35 -13.21 3.18
CA GLU A 102 1.40 -14.65 3.36
C GLU A 102 0.90 -15.30 2.09
N SER A 103 1.69 -16.18 1.46
CA SER A 103 1.27 -16.92 0.28
C SER A 103 2.06 -18.22 0.18
N GLU A 104 1.37 -19.30 -0.18
CA GLU A 104 2.01 -20.58 -0.54
C GLU A 104 2.53 -20.58 -1.99
N PHE A 105 2.10 -19.61 -2.80
CA PHE A 105 2.35 -19.55 -4.24
C PHE A 105 3.29 -18.40 -4.66
N ILE A 106 3.35 -17.32 -3.86
CA ILE A 106 4.13 -16.11 -4.18
C ILE A 106 5.32 -15.99 -3.21
N PRO A 107 6.57 -16.17 -3.68
CA PRO A 107 7.75 -16.15 -2.80
C PRO A 107 8.20 -14.74 -2.35
N TYR A 108 7.48 -13.68 -2.72
CA TYR A 108 7.90 -12.28 -2.54
C TYR A 108 7.13 -11.58 -1.39
N GLY A 109 7.37 -12.00 -0.16
CA GLY A 109 6.44 -11.76 0.97
C GLY A 109 6.27 -10.33 1.52
N GLU A 110 7.15 -9.36 1.25
CA GLU A 110 7.00 -8.02 1.91
C GLU A 110 7.14 -6.84 0.95
N MET A 111 7.94 -6.97 -0.11
CA MET A 111 8.03 -5.93 -1.14
C MET A 111 6.73 -5.88 -1.96
N ALA A 112 6.23 -7.03 -2.40
CA ALA A 112 4.96 -7.10 -3.13
C ALA A 112 3.79 -6.60 -2.27
N ALA A 113 3.77 -6.97 -0.98
CA ALA A 113 2.80 -6.48 -0.02
C ALA A 113 2.77 -4.94 0.04
N ALA A 114 3.94 -4.29 0.17
CA ALA A 114 4.01 -2.84 0.24
C ALA A 114 3.48 -2.16 -1.04
N TYR A 115 3.78 -2.71 -2.22
CA TYR A 115 3.22 -2.17 -3.47
C TYR A 115 1.70 -2.32 -3.54
N MET A 116 1.15 -3.49 -3.18
CA MET A 116 -0.30 -3.71 -3.17
C MET A 116 -1.02 -2.83 -2.15
N VAL A 117 -0.43 -2.64 -0.96
CA VAL A 117 -0.97 -1.74 0.07
C VAL A 117 -0.94 -0.30 -0.42
N PHE A 118 0.16 0.15 -1.03
CA PHE A 118 0.26 1.51 -1.58
C PHE A 118 -0.82 1.76 -2.64
N ASP A 119 -1.04 0.78 -3.49
CA ASP A 119 -2.06 0.76 -4.53
C ASP A 119 -3.49 0.90 -3.95
N ILE A 120 -3.83 0.10 -2.92
CA ILE A 120 -5.08 0.23 -2.16
C ILE A 120 -5.19 1.62 -1.53
N GLN A 121 -4.09 2.16 -0.99
CA GLN A 121 -4.07 3.51 -0.40
C GLN A 121 -4.33 4.60 -1.45
N MET A 122 -3.80 4.47 -2.66
CA MET A 122 -4.06 5.44 -3.74
C MET A 122 -5.52 5.44 -4.15
N CYS A 123 -6.19 4.28 -4.12
CA CYS A 123 -7.63 4.19 -4.33
C CYS A 123 -8.41 4.81 -3.15
N TYR A 124 -8.20 4.31 -1.93
CA TYR A 124 -9.19 4.49 -0.87
C TYR A 124 -8.81 5.51 0.20
N SER A 125 -7.58 6.05 0.18
CA SER A 125 -7.21 7.10 1.13
C SER A 125 -7.84 8.45 0.75
N ASP A 126 -8.01 9.29 1.75
CA ASP A 126 -8.39 10.68 1.58
C ASP A 126 -7.36 11.45 0.73
N ALA A 127 -7.84 12.28 -0.19
CA ALA A 127 -6.98 13.04 -1.10
C ALA A 127 -5.99 13.95 -0.35
N LYS A 128 -6.38 14.51 0.80
CA LYS A 128 -5.49 15.32 1.63
C LYS A 128 -4.33 14.50 2.17
N ALA A 129 -4.57 13.27 2.61
CA ALA A 129 -3.49 12.41 3.11
C ALA A 129 -2.46 12.08 2.01
N ILE A 130 -2.93 11.88 0.78
CA ILE A 130 -2.07 11.69 -0.39
C ILE A 130 -1.28 12.98 -0.68
N VAL A 131 -1.90 14.16 -0.63
CA VAL A 131 -1.19 15.44 -0.82
C VAL A 131 -0.14 15.67 0.27
N ASP A 132 -0.47 15.41 1.53
CA ASP A 132 0.44 15.59 2.66
C ASP A 132 1.68 14.67 2.58
N SER A 133 1.59 13.57 1.82
CA SER A 133 2.72 12.68 1.53
C SER A 133 3.71 13.24 0.49
N GLY A 134 3.37 14.36 -0.16
CA GLY A 134 4.20 15.02 -1.18
C GLY A 134 3.81 14.70 -2.63
N LEU A 135 2.67 14.04 -2.84
CA LEU A 135 2.08 13.84 -4.16
C LEU A 135 1.10 14.97 -4.50
N GLU A 136 0.77 15.07 -5.78
CA GLU A 136 -0.25 15.97 -6.29
C GLU A 136 -1.50 15.15 -6.58
N VAL A 137 -2.67 15.65 -6.20
CA VAL A 137 -3.97 14.99 -6.46
C VAL A 137 -4.90 15.96 -7.16
N THR A 138 -5.50 15.51 -8.25
CA THR A 138 -6.63 16.17 -8.91
C THR A 138 -7.83 15.25 -8.88
N GLU A 139 -8.93 15.70 -8.30
CA GLU A 139 -10.20 14.95 -8.29
C GLU A 139 -11.28 15.68 -9.08
N THR A 140 -12.00 14.91 -9.90
CA THR A 140 -13.24 15.34 -10.53
C THR A 140 -14.37 14.59 -9.86
N LEU A 141 -15.36 15.32 -9.34
CA LEU A 141 -16.52 14.78 -8.67
C LEU A 141 -17.76 14.93 -9.55
N GLY A 142 -18.58 13.88 -9.64
CA GLY A 142 -19.79 13.81 -10.45
C GLY A 142 -20.53 12.49 -10.26
N GLU A 143 -21.28 12.04 -11.28
CA GLU A 143 -21.82 10.67 -11.32
C GLU A 143 -20.70 9.62 -11.35
N GLU A 144 -19.57 9.99 -11.95
CA GLU A 144 -18.31 9.27 -11.88
C GLU A 144 -17.32 10.12 -11.09
N ARG A 145 -16.45 9.46 -10.32
CA ARG A 145 -15.31 10.12 -9.68
C ARG A 145 -14.05 9.73 -10.43
N ASP A 146 -13.25 10.71 -10.80
CA ASP A 146 -11.91 10.49 -11.34
C ASP A 146 -10.88 11.09 -10.38
N ARG A 147 -9.79 10.37 -10.17
CA ARG A 147 -8.63 10.81 -9.39
C ARG A 147 -7.37 10.62 -10.23
N ILE A 148 -6.62 11.70 -10.38
CA ILE A 148 -5.29 11.69 -11.00
C ILE A 148 -4.26 11.99 -9.93
N ILE A 149 -3.25 11.13 -9.82
CA ILE A 149 -2.14 11.30 -8.88
C ILE A 149 -0.87 11.54 -9.67
N SER A 150 -0.19 12.65 -9.40
CA SER A 150 1.05 13.06 -10.07
C SER A 150 2.17 13.40 -9.10
N TYR A 151 3.38 13.47 -9.62
CA TYR A 151 4.54 13.99 -8.91
C TYR A 151 5.41 14.79 -9.86
N LYS A 152 5.64 16.08 -9.56
CA LYS A 152 6.42 16.99 -10.41
C LYS A 152 5.87 17.07 -11.84
N GLY A 153 4.54 17.05 -11.98
CA GLY A 153 3.85 17.09 -13.28
C GLY A 153 3.79 15.77 -14.05
N GLU A 154 4.44 14.69 -13.58
CA GLU A 154 4.34 13.37 -14.19
C GLU A 154 3.17 12.58 -13.58
N ILE A 155 2.30 12.03 -14.42
CA ILE A 155 1.17 11.21 -13.96
C ILE A 155 1.68 9.84 -13.52
N LEU A 156 1.29 9.45 -12.31
CA LEU A 156 1.65 8.17 -11.70
C LEU A 156 0.48 7.20 -11.73
N TYR A 157 -0.71 7.68 -11.32
CA TYR A 157 -1.92 6.90 -11.29
C TYR A 157 -3.08 7.66 -11.92
N LYS A 158 -3.94 6.92 -12.61
CA LYS A 158 -5.30 7.34 -12.93
C LYS A 158 -6.25 6.36 -12.28
N ILE A 159 -7.23 6.87 -11.56
CA ILE A 159 -8.18 6.05 -10.82
C ILE A 159 -9.57 6.55 -11.14
N ARG A 160 -10.44 5.64 -11.56
CA ARG A 160 -11.82 5.94 -11.96
C ARG A 160 -12.79 5.11 -11.14
N TYR A 161 -13.83 5.76 -10.67
CA TYR A 161 -14.90 5.15 -9.89
C TYR A 161 -16.21 5.31 -10.63
N VAL A 162 -16.85 4.19 -10.94
CA VAL A 162 -18.15 4.12 -11.62
C VAL A 162 -18.99 3.07 -10.91
N GLY A 163 -20.09 3.48 -10.26
CA GLY A 163 -20.92 2.57 -9.47
C GLY A 163 -20.11 1.90 -8.34
N ASN A 164 -20.12 0.57 -8.33
CA ASN A 164 -19.41 -0.31 -7.40
C ASN A 164 -17.98 -0.66 -7.85
N THR A 165 -17.50 -0.04 -8.93
CA THR A 165 -16.24 -0.38 -9.58
C THR A 165 -15.19 0.71 -9.38
N CYS A 166 -13.98 0.29 -9.01
CA CYS A 166 -12.78 1.11 -8.94
C CYS A 166 -11.72 0.57 -9.90
N THR A 167 -11.37 1.33 -10.93
CA THR A 167 -10.28 0.99 -11.85
C THR A 167 -9.06 1.85 -11.54
N LEU A 168 -7.92 1.23 -11.26
CA LEU A 168 -6.63 1.89 -11.10
C LEU A 168 -5.70 1.52 -12.26
N GLU A 169 -5.09 2.54 -12.86
CA GLU A 169 -4.04 2.42 -13.87
C GLU A 169 -2.73 2.98 -13.30
N ASN A 170 -1.70 2.13 -13.16
CA ASN A 170 -0.36 2.54 -12.77
C ASN A 170 0.46 2.85 -14.04
N ILE A 171 0.58 4.14 -14.36
CA ILE A 171 1.21 4.62 -15.59
C ILE A 171 2.70 4.27 -15.62
N GLN A 172 3.38 4.31 -14.47
CA GLN A 172 4.81 4.07 -14.38
C GLN A 172 5.19 2.61 -14.63
N ARG A 173 4.29 1.67 -14.33
CA ARG A 173 4.52 0.23 -14.44
C ARG A 173 3.66 -0.44 -15.51
N ALA A 174 2.83 0.34 -16.19
CA ALA A 174 1.95 -0.08 -17.27
C ALA A 174 1.03 -1.26 -16.92
N TYR A 175 0.60 -1.36 -15.64
CA TYR A 175 -0.43 -2.31 -15.23
C TYR A 175 -1.70 -1.58 -14.81
N SER A 176 -2.80 -2.30 -14.84
CA SER A 176 -4.08 -1.84 -14.30
C SER A 176 -4.78 -2.96 -13.55
N TYR A 177 -5.65 -2.60 -12.63
CA TYR A 177 -6.67 -3.52 -12.15
C TYR A 177 -7.98 -2.80 -11.90
N THR A 178 -9.05 -3.57 -12.04
CA THR A 178 -10.42 -3.19 -11.74
C THR A 178 -10.88 -3.99 -10.54
N LEU A 179 -11.39 -3.30 -9.52
CA LEU A 179 -12.02 -3.87 -8.34
C LEU A 179 -13.51 -3.61 -8.44
N GLU A 180 -14.29 -4.64 -8.71
CA GLU A 180 -15.75 -4.59 -8.71
C GLU A 180 -16.28 -5.16 -7.38
N THR A 181 -16.93 -4.32 -6.59
CA THR A 181 -17.51 -4.76 -5.30
C THR A 181 -18.79 -5.56 -5.54
N LEU A 182 -18.85 -6.79 -5.03
CA LEU A 182 -20.02 -7.66 -5.18
C LEU A 182 -20.96 -7.48 -3.99
N GLU A 183 -22.24 -7.22 -4.26
CA GLU A 183 -23.34 -7.16 -3.27
C GLU A 183 -23.96 -8.52 -2.98
#